data_AF-D8DVG3-F1
#
_entry.id   AF-D8DVG3-F1
#
_cell.length_a   1.000
_cell.length_b   1.000
_cell.length_c   1.000
_cell.angle_alpha   90.00
_cell.angle_beta   90.00
_cell.angle_gamma   90.00
#
_symmetry.space_group_name_H-M   'P 1'
#
loop_
_entity.id
_entity.type
_entity.pdbx_description
1 polymer ?
#
loop_
_entity_poly.entity_id
_entity_poly.type
_entity_poly.pdbx_seq_one_letter_code
_entity_poly.pdbx_strand_id
1 'polypeptide(L)'
;MYKQLNSKQRFTIFILLQNGMNKKQIATAIKVTQVRYNYETAQKNAEYHKRRTPGNRAIKAEIKTEAIRLLKEELWSSEQISGHLAKYEIFISHESIYRIIRNDKRNGGRLYKNCRHRLKHRTRPVGGKRQTIPNRVSISERPVETDGKCFGDFEMDTIVGKGNHGAIVTLTERSTNLLLMRK
;
A
#
# COMPACT_ATOMS: atom_id res chain seq x y z
N MET A 1 -32.16 -2.21 -0.03
CA MET A 1 -31.11 -3.24 -0.13
C MET A 1 -31.40 -4.13 -1.34
N TYR A 2 -30.57 -4.08 -2.39
CA TYR A 2 -30.78 -4.86 -3.62
C TYR A 2 -30.32 -6.31 -3.41
N LYS A 3 -31.22 -7.29 -3.56
CA LYS A 3 -30.90 -8.73 -3.48
C LYS A 3 -30.63 -9.27 -4.88
N GLN A 4 -29.40 -9.72 -5.14
CA GLN A 4 -29.04 -10.34 -6.42
C GLN A 4 -29.69 -11.72 -6.57
N LEU A 5 -30.11 -12.05 -7.79
CA LEU A 5 -30.59 -13.40 -8.14
C LEU A 5 -29.46 -14.42 -8.04
N ASN A 6 -29.71 -15.54 -7.37
CA ASN A 6 -28.77 -16.66 -7.28
C ASN A 6 -28.79 -17.53 -8.56
N SER A 7 -27.80 -18.42 -8.72
CA SER A 7 -27.67 -19.25 -9.94
C SER A 7 -28.89 -20.14 -10.21
N LYS A 8 -29.51 -20.68 -9.15
CA LYS A 8 -30.71 -21.53 -9.27
C LYS A 8 -31.90 -20.71 -9.79
N GLN A 9 -32.14 -19.54 -9.22
CA GLN A 9 -33.20 -18.62 -9.64
C GLN A 9 -33.02 -18.18 -11.10
N ARG A 10 -31.79 -17.87 -11.53
CA ARG A 10 -31.50 -17.50 -12.92
C ARG A 10 -31.81 -18.64 -13.89
N PHE A 11 -31.44 -19.87 -13.54
CA PHE A 11 -31.72 -21.06 -14.34
C PHE A 11 -33.23 -21.35 -14.44
N THR A 12 -33.95 -21.25 -13.33
CA THR A 12 -35.42 -21.40 -13.31
C THR A 12 -36.11 -20.34 -14.16
N ILE A 13 -35.68 -19.07 -14.08
CA ILE A 13 -36.20 -17.99 -14.94
C ILE A 13 -36.00 -18.33 -16.42
N PHE A 14 -34.82 -18.84 -16.79
CA PHE A 14 -34.52 -19.23 -18.17
C PHE A 14 -35.49 -20.31 -18.68
N ILE A 15 -35.68 -21.40 -17.92
CA ILE A 15 -36.60 -22.48 -18.29
C ILE A 15 -38.03 -21.96 -18.44
N LEU A 16 -38.52 -21.18 -17.47
CA LEU A 16 -39.92 -20.70 -17.51
C LEU A 16 -40.16 -19.73 -18.68
N LEU A 17 -39.16 -18.93 -19.06
CA LEU A 17 -39.24 -18.08 -20.25
C LEU A 17 -39.28 -18.91 -21.55
N GLN A 18 -38.51 -20.00 -21.65
CA GLN A 18 -38.57 -20.91 -22.81
C GLN A 18 -39.93 -21.60 -22.95
N ASN A 19 -40.62 -21.84 -21.84
CA ASN A 19 -41.98 -22.38 -21.81
C ASN A 19 -43.08 -21.32 -22.05
N GLY A 20 -42.71 -20.09 -22.46
CA GLY A 20 -43.67 -19.04 -22.81
C GLY A 20 -44.40 -18.38 -21.65
N MET A 21 -43.99 -18.62 -20.39
CA MET A 21 -44.63 -18.00 -19.23
C MET A 21 -44.36 -16.49 -19.15
N ASN A 22 -45.36 -15.73 -18.69
CA ASN A 22 -45.22 -14.29 -18.53
C ASN A 22 -44.26 -13.95 -17.36
N LYS A 23 -43.40 -12.96 -17.56
CA LYS A 23 -42.45 -12.44 -16.55
C LYS A 23 -43.10 -12.12 -15.20
N LYS A 24 -44.37 -11.67 -15.19
CA LYS A 24 -45.12 -11.42 -13.95
C LYS A 24 -45.41 -12.72 -13.19
N GLN A 25 -45.79 -13.79 -13.89
CA GLN A 25 -46.05 -15.11 -13.29
C GLN A 25 -44.75 -15.73 -12.77
N ILE A 26 -43.65 -15.61 -13.52
CA ILE A 26 -42.32 -16.09 -13.11
C ILE A 26 -41.84 -15.40 -11.83
N ALA A 27 -42.00 -14.08 -11.75
CA ALA A 27 -41.63 -13.29 -10.58
C ALA A 27 -42.41 -13.75 -9.33
N THR A 28 -43.73 -13.96 -9.47
CA THR A 28 -44.58 -14.50 -8.40
C THR A 28 -44.16 -15.91 -7.99
N ALA A 29 -43.90 -16.80 -8.95
CA ALA A 29 -43.52 -18.20 -8.68
C ALA A 29 -42.18 -18.32 -7.93
N ILE A 30 -41.21 -17.46 -8.22
CA ILE A 30 -39.87 -17.46 -7.61
C ILE A 30 -39.80 -16.53 -6.38
N LYS A 31 -40.92 -15.87 -6.02
CA LYS A 31 -41.02 -14.88 -4.93
C LYS A 31 -39.98 -13.76 -5.04
N VAL A 32 -39.75 -13.28 -6.26
CA VAL A 32 -38.85 -12.15 -6.53
C VAL A 32 -39.66 -10.99 -7.09
N THR A 33 -39.29 -9.76 -6.72
CA THR A 33 -39.80 -8.57 -7.42
C THR A 33 -39.49 -8.69 -8.91
N GLN A 34 -40.40 -8.25 -9.78
CA GLN A 34 -40.25 -8.37 -11.23
C GLN A 34 -38.88 -7.84 -11.68
N VAL A 35 -37.95 -8.74 -11.96
CA VAL A 35 -36.60 -8.36 -12.35
C VAL A 35 -36.63 -8.10 -13.86
N ARG A 36 -36.34 -6.86 -14.29
CA ARG A 36 -35.93 -6.58 -15.68
C ARG A 36 -34.52 -7.14 -15.91
N TYR A 37 -34.35 -8.45 -15.79
CA TYR A 37 -33.09 -9.11 -16.11
C TYR A 37 -33.01 -9.30 -17.62
N ASN A 38 -32.15 -8.53 -18.28
CA ASN A 38 -31.83 -8.69 -19.70
C ASN A 38 -30.50 -9.46 -19.82
N TYR A 39 -30.59 -10.76 -20.11
CA TYR A 39 -29.41 -11.62 -20.22
C TYR A 39 -28.50 -11.20 -21.38
N GLU A 40 -29.06 -10.67 -22.47
CA GLU A 40 -28.28 -10.22 -23.62
C GLU A 40 -27.45 -8.99 -23.28
N THR A 41 -28.03 -8.03 -22.56
CA THR A 41 -27.29 -6.86 -22.07
C THR A 41 -26.20 -7.27 -21.07
N ALA A 42 -26.50 -8.19 -20.16
CA ALA A 42 -25.51 -8.70 -19.20
C ALA A 42 -24.35 -9.40 -19.92
N GLN A 43 -24.64 -10.23 -20.92
CA GLN A 43 -23.64 -10.93 -21.73
C GLN A 43 -22.79 -9.95 -22.56
N LYS A 44 -23.43 -9.01 -23.26
CA LYS A 44 -22.73 -7.96 -24.02
C LYS A 44 -21.79 -7.14 -23.13
N ASN A 45 -22.24 -6.78 -21.93
CA ASN A 45 -21.40 -6.07 -20.96
C ASN A 45 -20.21 -6.92 -20.50
N ALA A 46 -20.43 -8.21 -20.21
CA ALA A 46 -19.35 -9.13 -19.84
C ALA A 46 -18.30 -9.27 -20.95
N GLU A 47 -18.73 -9.42 -22.20
CA GLU A 47 -17.85 -9.48 -23.37
C GLU A 47 -17.09 -8.16 -23.61
N TYR A 48 -17.78 -7.03 -23.46
CA TYR A 48 -17.18 -5.70 -23.52
C TYR A 48 -16.09 -5.53 -22.45
N HIS A 49 -16.37 -5.90 -21.20
CA HIS A 49 -15.39 -5.85 -20.12
C HIS A 49 -14.21 -6.80 -20.35
N LYS A 50 -14.44 -8.01 -20.87
CA LYS A 50 -13.40 -8.97 -21.23
C LYS A 50 -12.47 -8.41 -22.31
N ARG A 51 -13.00 -7.70 -23.31
CA ARG A 51 -12.20 -7.05 -24.36
C ARG A 51 -11.38 -5.88 -23.82
N ARG A 52 -11.97 -5.06 -22.94
CA ARG A 52 -11.30 -3.89 -22.34
C ARG A 52 -10.31 -4.24 -21.23
N THR A 53 -10.52 -5.36 -20.56
CA THR A 53 -9.68 -5.85 -19.47
C THR A 53 -9.20 -7.25 -19.85
N PRO A 54 -8.24 -7.39 -20.78
CA PRO A 54 -7.80 -8.69 -21.30
C PRO A 54 -7.10 -9.59 -20.25
N GLY A 55 -7.15 -9.21 -18.97
CA GLY A 55 -6.48 -9.89 -17.87
C GLY A 55 -4.98 -9.59 -17.84
N ASN A 56 -4.32 -10.18 -16.86
CA ASN A 56 -2.86 -10.15 -16.81
C ASN A 56 -2.32 -10.99 -17.98
N ARG A 57 -1.58 -10.36 -18.90
CA ARG A 57 -0.83 -11.09 -19.94
C ARG A 57 0.08 -12.10 -19.26
N ALA A 58 -0.06 -13.37 -19.64
CA ALA A 58 0.84 -14.40 -19.17
C ALA A 58 2.26 -14.11 -19.66
N ILE A 59 3.24 -14.28 -18.78
CA ILE A 59 4.66 -14.15 -19.12
C ILE A 59 5.03 -15.39 -19.93
N LYS A 60 5.71 -15.20 -21.07
CA LYS A 60 6.23 -16.32 -21.87
C LYS A 60 7.12 -17.22 -20.99
N ALA A 61 7.03 -18.54 -21.21
CA ALA A 61 7.73 -19.52 -20.38
C ALA A 61 9.26 -19.30 -20.39
N GLU A 62 9.83 -18.98 -21.55
CA GLU A 62 11.26 -18.67 -21.74
C GLU A 62 11.72 -17.52 -20.83
N ILE A 63 10.97 -16.41 -20.83
CA ILE A 63 11.30 -15.22 -20.01
C ILE A 63 11.21 -15.53 -18.52
N LYS A 64 10.24 -16.36 -18.14
CA LYS A 64 10.11 -16.83 -16.75
C LYS A 64 11.32 -17.69 -16.35
N THR A 65 11.75 -18.60 -17.21
CA THR A 65 12.92 -19.45 -16.98
C THR A 65 14.17 -18.62 -16.83
N GLU A 66 14.40 -17.65 -17.72
CA GLU A 66 15.57 -16.78 -17.67
C GLU A 66 15.57 -15.89 -16.42
N ALA A 67 14.42 -15.30 -16.07
CA ALA A 67 14.31 -14.53 -14.83
C ALA A 67 14.62 -15.37 -13.58
N ILE A 68 14.21 -16.65 -13.56
CA ILE A 68 14.52 -17.57 -12.46
C ILE A 68 16.01 -17.94 -12.45
N ARG A 69 16.62 -18.13 -13.63
CA ARG A 69 18.05 -18.40 -13.78
C ARG A 69 18.88 -17.26 -13.20
N LEU A 70 18.63 -16.03 -13.64
CA LEU A 70 19.30 -14.81 -13.13
C LEU A 70 19.10 -14.61 -11.61
N LEU A 71 17.91 -14.96 -11.09
CA LEU A 71 17.64 -14.91 -9.65
C LEU A 71 18.47 -15.95 -8.87
N LYS A 72 18.71 -17.15 -9.44
CA LYS A 72 19.37 -18.26 -8.76
C LYS A 72 20.89 -18.22 -8.88
N GLU A 73 21.39 -18.02 -10.09
CA GLU A 73 22.81 -18.14 -10.42
C GLU A 73 23.54 -16.84 -10.10
N GLU A 74 22.96 -15.70 -10.51
CA GLU A 74 23.60 -14.39 -10.37
C GLU A 74 23.16 -13.64 -9.10
N LEU A 75 22.16 -14.16 -8.37
CA LEU A 75 21.57 -13.54 -7.18
C LEU A 75 21.09 -12.09 -7.42
N TRP A 76 20.63 -11.80 -8.65
CA TRP A 76 20.13 -10.49 -9.00
C TRP A 76 18.79 -10.18 -8.33
N SER A 77 18.60 -8.91 -7.98
CA SER A 77 17.30 -8.43 -7.51
C SER A 77 16.27 -8.38 -8.65
N SER A 78 14.97 -8.44 -8.31
CA SER A 78 13.88 -8.36 -9.30
C SER A 78 13.97 -7.12 -10.19
N GLU A 79 14.44 -5.99 -9.66
CA GLU A 79 14.65 -4.75 -10.42
C GLU A 79 15.84 -4.87 -11.38
N GLN A 80 16.95 -5.47 -10.95
CA GLN A 80 18.10 -5.72 -11.82
C GLN A 80 17.74 -6.66 -12.97
N ILE A 81 16.99 -7.73 -12.71
CA ILE A 81 16.52 -8.66 -13.74
C ILE A 81 15.60 -7.92 -14.73
N SER A 82 14.64 -7.15 -14.23
CA SER A 82 13.73 -6.34 -15.05
C SER A 82 14.50 -5.36 -15.94
N GLY A 83 15.46 -4.62 -15.37
CA GLY A 83 16.28 -3.65 -16.11
C GLY A 83 17.25 -4.31 -17.09
N HIS A 84 17.80 -5.49 -16.78
CA HIS A 84 18.67 -6.23 -17.69
C HIS A 84 17.90 -6.73 -18.91
N LEU A 85 16.74 -7.37 -18.70
CA LEU A 85 15.91 -7.88 -19.79
C LEU A 85 15.36 -6.75 -20.69
N ALA A 86 15.11 -5.58 -20.14
CA ALA A 86 14.69 -4.41 -20.90
C ALA A 86 15.73 -3.98 -21.95
N LYS A 87 17.02 -4.25 -21.75
CA LYS A 87 18.08 -3.98 -22.74
C LYS A 87 17.98 -4.85 -23.99
N TYR A 88 17.29 -5.98 -23.90
CA TYR A 88 17.04 -6.91 -25.00
C TYR A 88 15.59 -6.82 -25.50
N GLU A 89 14.91 -5.69 -25.29
CA GLU A 89 13.51 -5.45 -25.65
C GLU A 89 12.50 -6.41 -24.97
N ILE A 90 12.89 -7.06 -23.88
CA ILE A 90 12.05 -7.95 -23.10
C ILE A 90 11.56 -7.22 -21.85
N PHE A 91 10.30 -6.76 -21.89
CA PHE A 91 9.70 -6.02 -20.79
C PHE A 91 8.96 -6.94 -19.80
N ILE A 92 9.56 -7.13 -18.62
CA ILE A 92 8.93 -7.78 -17.47
C ILE A 92 8.98 -6.84 -16.26
N SER A 93 7.85 -6.61 -15.61
CA SER A 93 7.83 -5.84 -14.36
C SER A 93 8.49 -6.61 -13.21
N HIS A 94 9.27 -5.92 -12.39
CA HIS A 94 9.82 -6.49 -11.15
C HIS A 94 8.74 -7.08 -10.23
N GLU A 95 7.52 -6.54 -10.24
CA GLU A 95 6.39 -7.07 -9.47
C GLU A 95 5.87 -8.41 -10.05
N SER A 96 5.96 -8.59 -11.37
CA SER A 96 5.69 -9.89 -11.99
C SER A 96 6.68 -10.96 -11.53
N ILE A 97 7.96 -10.60 -11.38
CA ILE A 97 9.00 -11.48 -10.82
C ILE A 97 8.69 -11.77 -9.35
N TYR A 98 8.35 -10.75 -8.54
CA TYR A 98 7.92 -10.98 -7.15
C TYR A 98 6.70 -11.89 -7.04
N ARG A 99 5.72 -11.75 -7.94
CA ARG A 99 4.56 -12.65 -8.00
C ARG A 99 4.96 -14.10 -8.26
N ILE A 100 5.93 -14.35 -9.13
CA ILE A 100 6.51 -15.70 -9.35
C ILE A 100 7.14 -16.21 -8.05
N ILE A 101 7.98 -15.41 -7.41
CA ILE A 101 8.69 -15.79 -6.17
C ILE A 101 7.71 -16.07 -5.02
N ARG A 102 6.68 -15.21 -4.85
CA ARG A 102 5.64 -15.39 -3.83
C ARG A 102 4.80 -16.63 -4.12
N ASN A 103 4.50 -16.92 -5.38
CA ASN A 103 3.76 -18.12 -5.76
C ASN A 103 4.56 -19.41 -5.51
N ASP A 104 5.84 -19.41 -5.88
CA ASP A 104 6.78 -20.50 -5.55
C ASP A 104 6.83 -20.75 -4.04
N LYS A 105 6.99 -19.69 -3.24
CA LYS A 105 6.98 -19.78 -1.77
C LYS A 105 5.68 -20.38 -1.22
N ARG A 106 4.52 -19.97 -1.75
CA ARG A 106 3.22 -20.54 -1.34
C ARG A 106 3.10 -22.03 -1.67
N ASN A 107 3.75 -22.46 -2.75
CA ASN A 107 3.79 -23.86 -3.17
C ASN A 107 4.93 -24.66 -2.52
N GLY A 108 5.56 -24.15 -1.45
CA GLY A 108 6.65 -24.83 -0.74
C GLY A 108 8.05 -24.67 -1.36
N GLY A 109 8.17 -23.86 -2.41
CA GLY A 109 9.43 -23.57 -3.08
C GLY A 109 10.37 -22.67 -2.27
N ARG A 110 11.58 -22.49 -2.80
CA ARG A 110 12.71 -21.84 -2.12
C ARG A 110 13.27 -20.62 -2.86
N LEU A 111 12.64 -20.15 -3.94
CA LEU A 111 13.13 -19.00 -4.71
C LEU A 111 13.32 -17.75 -3.85
N TYR A 112 12.47 -17.56 -2.86
CA TYR A 112 12.56 -16.42 -1.95
C TYR A 112 13.89 -16.36 -1.19
N LYS A 113 14.61 -17.48 -1.00
CA LYS A 113 15.90 -17.51 -0.29
C LYS A 113 17.00 -16.75 -1.03
N ASN A 114 16.86 -16.62 -2.36
CA ASN A 114 17.81 -15.92 -3.22
C ASN A 114 17.57 -14.40 -3.23
N CYS A 115 16.40 -13.94 -2.74
CA CYS A 115 16.17 -12.53 -2.54
C CYS A 115 16.97 -12.04 -1.33
N ARG A 116 17.66 -10.89 -1.45
CA ARG A 116 18.46 -10.26 -0.38
C ARG A 116 17.75 -10.23 0.98
N HIS A 117 16.46 -9.89 1.00
CA HIS A 117 15.67 -9.78 2.23
C HIS A 117 14.75 -10.99 2.49
N ARG A 118 14.81 -12.04 1.67
CA ARG A 118 13.98 -13.25 1.81
C ARG A 118 12.47 -13.00 1.92
N LEU A 119 11.99 -11.93 1.28
CA LEU A 119 10.63 -11.40 1.41
C LEU A 119 10.21 -11.04 2.85
N LYS A 120 11.17 -10.78 3.74
CA LYS A 120 10.90 -10.28 5.08
C LYS A 120 10.55 -8.79 5.00
N HIS A 121 9.31 -8.45 5.32
CA HIS A 121 8.97 -7.06 5.63
C HIS A 121 9.54 -6.74 7.01
N ARG A 122 10.47 -5.77 7.08
CA ARG A 122 10.86 -5.17 8.35
C ARG A 122 9.80 -4.11 8.69
N THR A 123 8.86 -4.47 9.56
CA THR A 123 8.04 -3.46 10.22
C THR A 123 8.92 -2.75 11.24
N ARG A 124 9.22 -1.47 11.02
CA ARG A 124 9.69 -0.61 12.12
C ARG A 124 8.47 -0.38 13.03
N PRO A 125 8.53 -0.63 14.34
CA PRO A 125 7.46 -0.23 15.23
C PRO A 125 7.32 1.28 15.14
N VAL A 126 6.17 1.74 14.63
CA VAL A 126 5.80 3.15 14.67
C VAL A 126 5.33 3.40 16.11
N GLY A 127 6.12 4.17 16.88
CA GLY A 127 5.74 4.55 18.26
C GLY A 127 6.54 3.88 19.39
N GLY A 128 7.81 3.54 19.20
CA GLY A 128 8.69 3.29 20.35
C GLY A 128 8.80 4.54 21.23
N LYS A 129 8.78 4.38 22.57
CA LYS A 129 9.00 5.48 23.52
C LYS A 129 10.29 6.22 23.13
N ARG A 130 10.17 7.38 22.48
CA ARG A 130 11.26 8.35 22.40
C ARG A 130 11.63 8.63 23.84
N GLN A 131 12.78 8.14 24.31
CA GLN A 131 13.32 8.64 25.57
C GLN A 131 13.59 10.13 25.35
N THR A 132 12.72 10.97 25.94
CA THR A 132 12.97 12.40 26.10
C THR A 132 14.28 12.53 26.89
N ILE A 133 15.16 13.45 26.45
CA ILE A 133 16.50 13.78 26.97
C ILE A 133 16.83 13.05 28.30
N PRO A 134 17.74 12.06 28.30
CA PRO A 134 18.14 11.35 29.52
C PRO A 134 18.59 12.34 30.59
N ASN A 135 18.12 12.13 31.83
CA ASN A 135 18.42 12.99 32.99
C ASN A 135 18.03 14.46 32.80
N ARG A 136 16.92 14.76 32.10
CA ARG A 136 16.39 16.13 32.06
C ARG A 136 16.11 16.64 33.48
N VAL A 137 16.67 17.78 33.82
CA VAL A 137 16.32 18.54 35.03
C VAL A 137 15.08 19.37 34.70
N SER A 138 14.09 19.39 35.60
CA SER A 138 12.89 20.20 35.39
C SER A 138 13.22 21.69 35.59
N ILE A 139 12.53 22.57 34.86
CA ILE A 139 12.58 24.02 35.13
C ILE A 139 12.17 24.36 36.57
N SER A 140 11.32 23.52 37.17
CA SER A 140 10.87 23.65 38.56
C SER A 140 11.97 23.38 39.59
N GLU A 141 13.08 22.74 39.20
CA GLU A 141 14.22 22.42 40.08
C GLU A 141 15.31 23.48 40.04
N ARG A 142 15.07 24.63 39.38
CA ARG A 142 16.05 25.72 39.33
C ARG A 142 16.31 26.29 40.72
N PRO A 143 17.57 26.66 41.05
CA PRO A 143 17.87 27.41 42.26
C PRO A 143 17.06 28.70 42.31
N VAL A 144 16.68 29.13 43.53
CA VAL A 144 15.90 30.35 43.76
C VAL A 144 16.67 31.61 43.28
N GLU A 145 17.99 31.51 43.25
CA GLU A 145 18.90 32.56 42.75
C GLU A 145 18.73 32.84 41.25
N THR A 146 18.22 31.88 40.48
CA THR A 146 17.96 31.99 39.04
C THR A 146 16.54 32.51 38.80
N ASP A 147 16.27 33.74 39.25
CA ASP A 147 14.96 34.41 39.12
C ASP A 147 14.85 35.32 37.90
N GLY A 148 15.91 35.42 37.08
CA GLY A 148 15.98 36.24 35.89
C GLY A 148 16.29 37.71 36.16
N LYS A 149 16.56 38.11 37.41
CA LYS A 149 16.94 39.50 37.75
C LYS A 149 18.44 39.74 37.73
N CYS A 150 19.25 38.70 37.91
CA CYS A 150 20.70 38.80 37.87
C CYS A 150 21.22 38.72 36.43
N PHE A 151 22.29 39.47 36.15
CA PHE A 151 22.99 39.35 34.88
C PHE A 151 23.59 37.95 34.72
N GLY A 152 23.32 37.30 33.59
CA GLY A 152 23.84 35.97 33.26
C GLY A 152 22.81 34.85 33.29
N ASP A 153 21.56 35.16 33.66
CA ASP A 153 20.44 34.25 33.51
C ASP A 153 20.01 34.22 32.04
N PHE A 154 20.51 33.22 31.30
CA PHE A 154 20.17 33.03 29.90
C PHE A 154 19.03 32.02 29.70
N GLU A 155 18.04 32.42 28.91
CA GLU A 155 16.95 31.58 28.43
C GLU A 155 17.17 31.27 26.95
N MET A 156 17.22 29.98 26.61
CA MET A 156 17.40 29.51 25.24
C MET A 156 16.12 28.87 24.70
N ASP A 157 15.61 29.40 23.60
CA ASP A 157 14.46 28.86 22.89
C ASP A 157 14.85 28.45 21.46
N THR A 158 13.99 27.66 20.83
CA THR A 158 14.16 27.27 19.44
C THR A 158 12.84 27.40 18.71
N ILE A 159 12.80 28.34 17.76
CA ILE A 159 11.65 28.59 16.90
C ILE A 159 11.77 27.70 15.67
N VAL A 160 10.85 26.75 15.51
CA VAL A 160 10.85 25.81 14.38
C VAL A 160 9.90 26.31 13.28
N GLY A 161 10.42 26.42 12.06
CA GLY A 161 9.65 26.84 10.89
C GLY A 161 8.57 25.85 10.47
N LYS A 162 7.59 26.32 9.70
CA LYS A 162 6.50 25.49 9.17
C LYS A 162 7.06 24.26 8.45
N GLY A 163 6.55 23.07 8.81
CA GLY A 163 6.97 21.81 8.21
C GLY A 163 8.36 21.32 8.66
N ASN A 164 8.92 21.85 9.76
CA ASN A 164 10.30 21.59 10.19
C ASN A 164 11.37 22.03 9.17
N HIS A 165 11.03 22.98 8.29
CA HIS A 165 11.95 23.52 7.29
C HIS A 165 12.68 24.75 7.86
N GLY A 166 13.67 24.48 8.71
CA GLY A 166 14.51 25.51 9.36
C GLY A 166 14.19 25.72 10.83
N ALA A 167 15.18 26.22 11.56
CA ALA A 167 15.08 26.57 12.96
C ALA A 167 15.80 27.90 13.20
N ILE A 168 15.36 28.67 14.18
CA ILE A 168 16.08 29.80 14.72
C ILE A 168 16.29 29.51 16.20
N VAL A 169 17.55 29.56 16.65
CA VAL A 169 17.89 29.49 18.07
C VAL A 169 17.94 30.92 18.60
N THR A 170 17.24 31.16 19.70
CA THR A 170 17.23 32.44 20.41
C THR A 170 17.84 32.23 21.79
N LEU A 171 18.66 33.19 22.21
CA LEU A 171 19.27 33.24 23.53
C LEU A 171 18.96 34.63 24.11
N THR A 172 18.20 34.67 25.19
CA THR A 172 17.76 35.90 25.84
C THR A 172 18.36 36.01 27.22
N GLU A 173 19.06 37.11 27.51
CA GLU A 173 19.51 37.43 28.87
C GLU A 173 18.35 38.11 29.62
N ARG A 174 17.92 37.52 30.74
CA ARG A 174 16.63 37.87 31.38
C ARG A 174 16.63 39.21 32.11
N SER A 175 17.78 39.67 32.62
CA SER A 175 17.85 40.93 33.38
C SER A 175 17.79 42.16 32.49
N THR A 176 18.41 42.10 31.32
CA THR A 176 18.50 43.19 30.33
C THR A 176 17.57 43.01 29.13
N ASN A 177 16.97 41.84 28.96
CA ASN A 177 16.24 41.41 27.75
C ASN A 177 17.09 41.49 26.47
N LEU A 178 18.41 41.38 26.58
CA LEU A 178 19.29 41.28 25.42
C LEU A 178 19.01 39.97 24.66
N LEU A 179 18.60 40.10 23.41
CA LEU A 179 18.29 38.97 22.52
C LEU A 179 19.43 38.74 21.52
N LEU A 180 19.95 37.51 21.51
CA LEU A 180 20.85 36.99 20.48
C LEU A 180 20.10 35.92 19.69
N MET A 181 20.08 36.02 18.36
CA MET A 181 19.37 35.05 17.52
C MET A 181 20.19 34.63 16.31
N ARG A 182 20.09 33.35 15.95
CA ARG A 182 20.76 32.79 14.76
C ARG A 182 19.88 31.73 14.10
N LYS A 183 19.81 31.79 12.76
CA LYS A 183 19.14 30.80 11.90
C LYS A 183 20.06 29.63 11.57
#